data_AF-A0AAU4T968-F1
#
_entry.id   AF-A0AAU4T968-F1
#
_cell.length_a   1.000
_cell.length_b   1.000
_cell.length_c   1.000
_cell.angle_alpha   90.00
_cell.angle_beta   90.00
_cell.angle_gamma   90.00
#
_symmetry.space_group_name_H-M   'P 1'
#
loop_
_entity.id
_entity.type
_entity.pdbx_description
1 polymer ?
#
loop_
_entity_poly.entity_id
_entity_poly.type
_entity_poly.pdbx_seq_one_letter_code
_entity_poly.pdbx_strand_id
1 'polypeptide(L)'
;MLELLGFYDELDTRSGQPNGSIRDAVRSVGEPDEADLVAYLDAGHVLIDVMEGGHDIITGNAHRHSSGCSSLVTDGTWLWRQDFPHYLETHHVSLPQTFLEHVRSLNHQMPAIAVAQFAPHYDETMPLVGWASAIPWRSMATTLLPEPRPVNSKVQFDAAMLAQDRSRPQGSWGKRRKPRKA
;
A
#
# COMPACT_ATOMS: atom_id res chain seq x y z
N MET A 1 -16.94 -11.47 1.14
CA MET A 1 -16.24 -10.18 1.21
C MET A 1 -14.76 -10.42 1.48
N LEU A 2 -13.88 -9.52 1.07
CA LEU A 2 -12.45 -9.52 1.45
C LEU A 2 -12.28 -8.90 2.84
N GLU A 3 -11.30 -9.36 3.60
CA GLU A 3 -10.91 -8.73 4.86
C GLU A 3 -10.03 -7.50 4.59
N LEU A 4 -10.22 -6.43 5.37
CA LEU A 4 -9.51 -5.16 5.17
C LEU A 4 -8.29 -5.08 6.08
N LEU A 5 -7.13 -4.74 5.50
CA LEU A 5 -5.88 -4.55 6.21
C LEU A 5 -5.32 -3.15 5.95
N GLY A 6 -4.96 -2.43 7.02
CA GLY A 6 -4.26 -1.15 6.92
C GLY A 6 -5.12 0.03 6.49
N PHE A 7 -6.45 -0.11 6.52
CA PHE A 7 -7.38 0.99 6.32
C PHE A 7 -7.56 1.73 7.65
N TYR A 8 -6.81 2.81 7.85
CA TYR A 8 -6.92 3.68 9.03
C TYR A 8 -7.60 5.00 8.64
N ASP A 9 -8.14 5.72 9.62
CA ASP A 9 -8.91 6.95 9.40
C ASP A 9 -8.11 8.03 8.63
N GLU A 10 -6.80 8.08 8.82
CA GLU A 10 -5.94 9.05 8.12
C GLU A 10 -5.58 8.65 6.69
N LEU A 11 -5.79 7.39 6.32
CA LEU A 11 -5.41 6.82 5.02
C LEU A 11 -6.61 6.60 4.11
N ASP A 12 -7.77 6.30 4.69
CA ASP A 12 -9.02 6.15 3.96
C ASP A 12 -10.14 6.95 4.63
N THR A 13 -10.54 8.04 3.99
CA THR A 13 -11.70 8.85 4.41
C THR A 13 -12.99 8.41 3.72
N ARG A 14 -12.92 7.40 2.85
CA ARG A 14 -14.06 6.90 2.06
C ARG A 14 -14.86 5.86 2.81
N SER A 15 -14.27 5.19 3.81
CA SER A 15 -15.01 4.28 4.68
C SER A 15 -15.96 5.08 5.58
N GLY A 16 -17.26 4.79 5.51
CA GLY A 16 -18.28 5.44 6.35
C GLY A 16 -18.21 5.05 7.83
N GLN A 17 -17.24 4.21 8.23
CA GLN A 17 -17.01 3.78 9.60
C GLN A 17 -15.57 4.12 10.02
N PRO A 18 -15.36 4.54 11.29
CA PRO A 18 -14.03 4.76 11.82
C PRO A 18 -13.30 3.43 11.97
N ASN A 19 -12.09 3.34 11.41
CA ASN A 19 -11.19 2.19 11.50
C ASN A 19 -10.09 2.38 12.55
N GLY A 20 -10.05 3.54 13.21
CA GLY A 20 -9.03 3.90 14.20
C GLY A 20 -7.81 4.58 13.58
N SER A 21 -6.95 5.15 14.44
CA SER A 21 -5.75 5.87 14.01
C SER A 21 -4.60 4.90 13.73
N ILE A 22 -3.87 5.12 12.64
CA ILE A 22 -2.63 4.38 12.37
C ILE A 22 -1.60 4.58 13.48
N ARG A 23 -1.62 5.73 14.15
CA ARG A 23 -0.65 6.08 15.20
C ARG A 23 -0.80 5.18 16.42
N ASP A 24 -2.00 4.70 16.69
CA ASP A 24 -2.29 3.78 17.79
C ASP A 24 -1.82 2.35 17.49
N ALA A 25 -1.61 2.02 16.21
CA ALA A 25 -1.13 0.72 15.76
C ALA A 25 0.40 0.63 15.69
N VAL A 26 1.13 1.74 15.85
CA VAL A 26 2.60 1.79 15.82
C VAL A 26 3.19 1.01 17.00
N ARG A 27 4.23 0.21 16.73
CA ARG A 27 4.96 -0.55 17.75
C ARG A 27 6.44 -0.17 17.77
N SER A 28 7.11 -0.48 18.88
CA SER A 28 8.56 -0.29 19.00
C SER A 28 9.37 -1.38 18.31
N VAL A 29 8.78 -2.55 18.10
CA VAL A 29 9.41 -3.73 17.50
C VAL A 29 8.39 -4.43 16.60
N GLY A 30 8.86 -4.84 15.43
CA GLY A 30 8.13 -5.60 14.44
C GLY A 30 7.92 -7.07 14.79
N GLU A 31 7.24 -7.78 13.90
CA GLU A 31 7.19 -9.24 13.94
C GLU A 31 8.57 -9.85 13.66
N PRO A 32 8.88 -11.06 14.19
CA PRO A 32 10.16 -11.73 13.90
C PRO A 32 10.42 -11.97 12.40
N ASP A 33 9.35 -12.19 11.64
CA ASP A 33 9.32 -12.43 10.19
C ASP A 33 8.86 -11.20 9.39
N GLU A 34 9.01 -9.99 9.94
CA GLU A 34 8.51 -8.75 9.33
C GLU A 34 9.05 -8.51 7.91
N ALA A 35 10.31 -8.84 7.63
CA ALA A 35 10.87 -8.70 6.30
C ALA A 35 10.14 -9.55 5.25
N ASP A 36 9.75 -10.78 5.62
CA ASP A 36 9.01 -11.69 4.75
C ASP A 36 7.55 -11.24 4.59
N LEU A 37 6.95 -10.67 5.65
CA LEU A 37 5.61 -10.07 5.61
C LEU A 37 5.56 -8.85 4.68
N VAL A 38 6.58 -7.98 4.74
CA VAL A 38 6.73 -6.82 3.84
C VAL A 38 6.86 -7.29 2.39
N ALA A 39 7.70 -8.30 2.13
CA ALA A 39 7.86 -8.87 0.79
C ALA A 39 6.55 -9.50 0.27
N TYR A 40 5.79 -10.17 1.13
CA TYR A 40 4.47 -10.71 0.79
C TYR A 40 3.50 -9.59 0.37
N LEU A 41 3.38 -8.54 1.18
CA LEU A 41 2.49 -7.42 0.87
C LEU A 41 2.90 -6.68 -0.42
N ASP A 42 4.20 -6.54 -0.67
CA ASP A 42 4.75 -5.95 -1.90
C ASP A 42 4.44 -6.81 -3.15
N ALA A 43 4.33 -8.12 -2.99
CA ALA A 43 4.05 -9.08 -4.07
C ALA A 43 2.57 -9.22 -4.44
N GLY A 44 1.66 -8.51 -3.77
CA GLY A 44 0.22 -8.69 -3.95
C GLY A 44 -0.29 -8.35 -5.36
N HIS A 45 -1.48 -8.87 -5.69
CA HIS A 45 -2.16 -8.62 -6.96
C HIS A 45 -2.78 -7.22 -6.96
N VAL A 46 -2.42 -6.39 -7.93
CA VAL A 46 -3.00 -5.05 -8.07
C VAL A 46 -4.42 -5.16 -8.63
N LEU A 47 -5.39 -4.60 -7.92
CA LEU A 47 -6.78 -4.53 -8.36
C LEU A 47 -7.12 -3.18 -8.96
N ILE A 48 -6.66 -2.11 -8.32
CA ILE A 48 -6.90 -0.73 -8.74
C ILE A 48 -5.56 0.00 -8.71
N ASP A 49 -5.19 0.59 -9.83
CA ASP A 49 -4.00 1.42 -9.94
C ASP A 49 -4.39 2.90 -9.95
N VAL A 50 -3.84 3.66 -9.00
CA VAL A 50 -4.09 5.09 -8.80
C VAL A 50 -2.80 5.84 -9.10
N MET A 51 -2.86 6.83 -9.99
CA MET A 51 -1.66 7.58 -10.41
C MET A 51 -1.34 8.80 -9.53
N GLU A 52 -1.54 8.69 -8.22
CA GLU A 52 -1.30 9.79 -7.28
C GLU A 52 0.09 9.75 -6.64
N GLY A 53 0.47 10.85 -6.01
CA GLY A 53 1.64 10.94 -5.15
C GLY A 53 1.23 11.13 -3.70
N GLY A 54 1.79 10.34 -2.79
CA GLY A 54 1.55 10.39 -1.35
C GLY A 54 2.82 10.52 -0.53
N HIS A 55 2.61 10.80 0.75
CA HIS A 55 3.67 10.87 1.75
C HIS A 55 3.25 10.01 2.94
N ASP A 56 4.24 9.61 3.72
CA ASP A 56 4.02 8.94 4.99
C ASP A 56 3.19 9.85 5.91
N ILE A 57 1.98 9.42 6.24
CA ILE A 57 1.05 10.19 7.07
C ILE A 57 1.53 10.39 8.52
N ILE A 58 2.46 9.57 9.00
CA ILE A 58 3.03 9.66 10.34
C ILE A 58 4.14 10.72 10.36
N THR A 59 5.03 10.71 9.36
CA THR A 59 6.26 11.53 9.33
C THR A 59 6.24 12.72 8.37
N GLY A 60 5.36 12.70 7.37
CA GLY A 60 5.29 13.66 6.27
C GLY A 60 6.32 13.45 5.15
N ASN A 61 7.15 12.41 5.25
CA ASN A 61 8.25 12.17 4.31
C ASN A 61 7.80 11.34 3.09
N ALA A 62 8.52 11.49 1.98
CA ALA A 62 8.39 10.58 0.86
C ALA A 62 8.90 9.18 1.23
N HIS A 63 8.33 8.15 0.62
CA HIS A 63 8.71 6.75 0.81
C HIS A 63 8.65 5.98 -0.51
N ARG A 64 9.12 4.73 -0.50
CA ARG A 64 9.25 3.94 -1.73
C ARG A 64 7.94 3.64 -2.46
N HIS A 65 6.80 3.75 -1.76
CA HIS A 65 5.45 3.59 -2.31
C HIS A 65 4.71 4.92 -2.48
N SER A 66 5.41 6.05 -2.45
CA SER A 66 4.78 7.37 -2.62
C SER A 66 4.01 7.47 -3.94
N SER A 67 4.46 6.80 -5.01
CA SER A 67 3.71 6.74 -6.27
C SER A 67 2.64 5.66 -6.20
N GLY A 68 1.38 6.04 -6.46
CA GLY A 68 0.22 5.16 -6.37
C GLY A 68 0.00 4.58 -4.98
N CYS A 69 0.23 5.39 -3.95
CA CYS A 69 0.15 4.94 -2.56
C CYS A 69 -1.22 4.36 -2.20
N SER A 70 -2.32 4.90 -2.72
CA SER A 70 -3.68 4.38 -2.48
C SER A 70 -4.14 3.30 -3.46
N SER A 71 -3.28 2.83 -4.36
CA SER A 71 -3.58 1.66 -5.20
C SER A 71 -3.99 0.48 -4.32
N LEU A 72 -4.99 -0.28 -4.77
CA LEU A 72 -5.53 -1.40 -3.99
C LEU A 72 -4.91 -2.72 -4.44
N VAL A 73 -4.47 -3.50 -3.46
CA VAL A 73 -3.73 -4.74 -3.63
C VAL A 73 -4.38 -5.87 -2.83
N THR A 74 -4.31 -7.11 -3.31
CA THR A 74 -4.93 -8.28 -2.67
C THR A 74 -4.11 -9.56 -2.82
N ASP A 75 -4.35 -10.53 -1.93
CA ASP A 75 -3.98 -11.94 -2.09
C ASP A 75 -5.20 -12.84 -2.41
N GLY A 76 -6.38 -12.24 -2.58
CA GLY A 76 -7.64 -12.95 -2.80
C GLY A 76 -8.47 -13.18 -1.54
N THR A 77 -7.90 -12.97 -0.36
CA THR A 77 -8.60 -13.01 0.95
C THR A 77 -8.60 -11.64 1.61
N TRP A 78 -7.46 -10.97 1.59
CA TRP A 78 -7.23 -9.65 2.18
C TRP A 78 -7.11 -8.57 1.12
N LEU A 79 -7.52 -7.36 1.46
CA LEU A 79 -7.37 -6.14 0.68
C LEU A 79 -6.54 -5.14 1.49
N TRP A 80 -5.56 -4.50 0.86
CA TRP A 80 -4.76 -3.44 1.48
C TRP A 80 -4.36 -2.36 0.47
N ARG A 81 -3.88 -1.22 0.99
CA ARG A 81 -3.28 -0.14 0.18
C ARG A 81 -1.83 -0.48 -0.18
N GLN A 82 -1.40 -0.09 -1.37
CA GLN A 82 -0.06 -0.37 -1.89
C GLN A 82 1.06 0.19 -1.01
N ASP A 83 0.82 1.29 -0.28
CA ASP A 83 1.77 1.86 0.66
C ASP A 83 1.77 1.22 2.05
N PHE A 84 0.86 0.30 2.37
CA PHE A 84 0.81 -0.36 3.67
C PHE A 84 2.13 -1.04 4.09
N PRO A 85 2.89 -1.73 3.20
CA PRO A 85 4.19 -2.31 3.57
C PRO A 85 5.20 -1.29 4.11
N HIS A 86 5.14 -0.01 3.68
CA HIS A 86 5.98 1.06 4.23
C HIS A 86 5.71 1.29 5.72
N TYR A 87 4.45 1.23 6.14
CA TYR A 87 4.07 1.43 7.54
C TYR A 87 4.45 0.24 8.41
N LEU A 88 4.40 -0.97 7.87
CA LEU A 88 4.92 -2.15 8.55
C LEU A 88 6.43 -2.04 8.77
N GLU A 89 7.21 -1.81 7.71
CA GLU A 89 8.68 -1.82 7.83
C GLU A 89 9.29 -0.62 8.53
N THR A 90 8.61 0.53 8.53
CA THR A 90 9.13 1.79 9.08
C THR A 90 8.61 2.06 10.47
N HIS A 91 7.36 1.66 10.75
CA HIS A 91 6.65 1.99 11.98
C HIS A 91 6.16 0.74 12.75
N HIS A 92 6.49 -0.47 12.29
CA HIS A 92 6.12 -1.73 12.93
C HIS A 92 4.63 -1.84 13.24
N VAL A 93 3.79 -1.26 12.37
CA VAL A 93 2.35 -1.22 12.55
C VAL A 93 1.81 -2.63 12.81
N SER A 94 0.97 -2.76 13.82
CA SER A 94 0.42 -4.04 14.24
C SER A 94 -0.44 -4.67 13.15
N LEU A 95 -0.28 -5.98 12.99
CA LEU A 95 -1.05 -6.78 12.04
C LEU A 95 -2.07 -7.63 12.80
N PRO A 96 -3.30 -7.82 12.27
CA PRO A 96 -4.25 -8.77 12.84
C PRO A 96 -3.64 -10.18 12.91
N GLN A 97 -3.90 -10.89 14.00
CA GLN A 97 -3.40 -12.25 14.19
C GLN A 97 -3.88 -13.21 13.09
N THR A 98 -5.12 -13.04 12.62
CA THR A 98 -5.69 -13.82 11.51
C THR A 98 -4.93 -13.62 10.20
N PHE A 99 -4.46 -12.40 9.93
CA PHE A 99 -3.61 -12.10 8.78
C PHE A 99 -2.25 -12.79 8.91
N LEU A 100 -1.61 -12.71 10.08
CA LEU A 100 -0.32 -13.37 10.32
C LEU A 100 -0.41 -14.88 10.12
N GLU A 101 -1.45 -15.51 10.66
CA GLU A 101 -1.70 -16.95 10.48
C GLU A 101 -1.94 -17.31 9.02
N HIS A 102 -2.71 -16.48 8.29
CA HIS A 102 -2.95 -16.66 6.86
C HIS A 102 -1.65 -16.65 6.06
N VAL A 103 -0.84 -15.59 6.18
CA VAL A 103 0.41 -15.44 5.41
C VAL A 103 1.41 -16.53 5.76
N ARG A 104 1.55 -16.87 7.05
CA ARG A 104 2.45 -17.95 7.49
C ARG A 104 1.99 -19.32 6.98
N SER A 105 0.69 -19.57 6.88
CA SER A 105 0.16 -20.80 6.27
C SER A 105 0.50 -20.95 4.79
N LEU A 106 0.70 -19.80 4.11
CA LEU A 106 1.15 -19.72 2.71
C LEU A 106 2.68 -19.73 2.57
N ASN A 107 3.44 -19.87 3.67
CA ASN A 107 4.90 -19.72 3.70
C ASN A 107 5.37 -18.40 3.06
N HIS A 108 4.60 -17.32 3.28
CA HIS A 108 4.89 -16.00 2.74
C HIS A 108 4.95 -15.96 1.21
N GLN A 109 4.30 -16.93 0.53
CA GLN A 109 4.17 -16.94 -0.91
C GLN A 109 2.81 -16.39 -1.34
N MET A 110 2.83 -15.41 -2.24
CA MET A 110 1.61 -14.84 -2.81
C MET A 110 0.84 -15.93 -3.58
N PRO A 111 -0.43 -16.20 -3.25
CA PRO A 111 -1.19 -17.26 -3.90
C PRO A 111 -1.68 -16.83 -5.28
N ALA A 112 -1.96 -17.82 -6.13
CA ALA A 112 -2.73 -17.59 -7.36
C ALA A 112 -4.22 -17.46 -7.01
N ILE A 113 -4.92 -16.56 -7.70
CA ILE A 113 -6.34 -16.27 -7.41
C ILE A 113 -7.22 -16.86 -8.51
N ALA A 114 -8.14 -17.75 -8.14
CA ALA A 114 -9.18 -18.23 -9.05
C ALA A 114 -10.27 -17.14 -9.21
N VAL A 115 -10.39 -16.57 -10.41
CA VAL A 115 -11.26 -15.41 -10.67
C VAL A 115 -12.73 -15.70 -10.34
N ALA A 116 -13.21 -16.91 -10.62
CA ALA A 116 -14.58 -17.31 -10.32
C ALA A 116 -14.92 -17.28 -8.82
N GLN A 117 -13.95 -17.57 -7.96
CA GLN A 117 -14.13 -17.56 -6.50
C GLN A 117 -13.92 -16.14 -5.94
N PHE A 118 -13.02 -15.38 -6.55
CA PHE A 118 -12.67 -14.04 -6.09
C PHE A 118 -13.69 -12.96 -6.49
N ALA A 119 -14.24 -13.02 -7.71
CA ALA A 119 -15.11 -11.97 -8.25
C ALA A 119 -16.30 -11.62 -7.35
N PRO A 120 -17.04 -12.58 -6.75
CA PRO A 120 -18.13 -12.24 -5.83
C PRO A 120 -17.65 -11.47 -4.59
N HIS A 121 -16.48 -11.82 -4.06
CA HIS A 121 -15.91 -11.14 -2.89
C HIS A 121 -15.41 -9.74 -3.24
N TYR A 122 -14.84 -9.57 -4.43
CA TYR A 122 -14.48 -8.26 -4.96
C TYR A 122 -15.72 -7.35 -5.10
N ASP A 123 -16.77 -7.84 -5.76
CA ASP A 123 -17.99 -7.07 -6.04
C ASP A 123 -18.69 -6.60 -4.76
N GLU A 124 -18.61 -7.41 -3.71
CA GLU A 124 -19.13 -7.08 -2.38
C GLU A 124 -18.27 -6.05 -1.63
N THR A 125 -16.94 -6.08 -1.82
CA THR A 125 -16.00 -5.26 -1.04
C THR A 125 -15.81 -3.87 -1.62
N MET A 126 -15.67 -3.75 -2.95
CA MET A 126 -15.29 -2.47 -3.58
C MET A 126 -16.21 -1.29 -3.26
N PRO A 127 -17.54 -1.44 -3.18
CA PRO A 127 -18.41 -0.34 -2.79
C PRO A 127 -18.12 0.20 -1.38
N LEU A 128 -17.65 -0.65 -0.46
CA LEU A 128 -17.38 -0.28 0.93
C LEU A 128 -16.10 0.56 1.09
N VAL A 129 -15.15 0.39 0.17
CA VAL A 129 -13.89 1.15 0.12
C VAL A 129 -13.94 2.30 -0.91
N GLY A 130 -15.15 2.73 -1.29
CA GLY A 130 -15.37 3.88 -2.16
C GLY A 130 -15.08 3.64 -3.65
N TRP A 131 -15.03 2.39 -4.10
CA TRP A 131 -14.79 1.98 -5.49
C TRP A 131 -16.01 1.34 -6.15
N ALA A 132 -17.21 1.82 -5.84
CA ALA A 132 -18.47 1.30 -6.39
C ALA A 132 -18.57 1.37 -7.93
N SER A 133 -17.78 2.22 -8.60
CA SER A 133 -17.73 2.28 -10.07
C SER A 133 -16.86 1.19 -10.70
N ALA A 134 -16.07 0.46 -9.90
CA ALA A 134 -15.17 -0.59 -10.38
C ALA A 134 -15.83 -1.97 -10.46
N ILE A 135 -17.11 -2.09 -10.07
CA ILE A 135 -17.88 -3.34 -10.12
C ILE A 135 -18.81 -3.40 -11.34
N PRO A 136 -19.13 -4.60 -11.86
CA PRO A 136 -18.59 -5.89 -11.44
C PRO A 136 -17.16 -6.12 -11.94
N TRP A 137 -16.42 -7.00 -11.27
CA TRP A 137 -15.11 -7.47 -11.71
C TRP A 137 -15.20 -8.06 -13.12
N ARG A 138 -14.35 -7.57 -14.03
CA ARG A 138 -14.27 -8.04 -15.42
C ARG A 138 -12.84 -8.41 -15.76
N SER A 139 -12.48 -9.67 -15.54
CA SER A 139 -11.22 -10.23 -16.01
C SER A 139 -11.47 -11.28 -17.09
N MET A 140 -10.63 -11.28 -18.12
CA MET A 140 -10.61 -12.35 -19.14
C MET A 140 -9.78 -13.56 -18.68
N ALA A 141 -8.98 -13.41 -17.62
CA ALA A 141 -8.21 -14.49 -17.05
C ALA A 141 -9.09 -15.38 -16.15
N THR A 142 -8.82 -16.68 -16.15
CA THR A 142 -9.45 -17.61 -15.20
C THR A 142 -8.71 -17.64 -13.86
N THR A 143 -7.41 -17.35 -13.90
CA THR A 143 -6.53 -17.33 -12.74
C THR A 143 -5.60 -16.12 -12.83
N LEU A 144 -5.48 -15.37 -11.74
CA LEU A 144 -4.46 -14.33 -11.59
C LEU A 144 -3.22 -14.97 -10.97
N LEU A 145 -2.09 -14.86 -11.65
CA LEU A 145 -0.81 -15.31 -11.15
C LEU A 145 -0.05 -14.14 -10.54
N PRO A 146 0.71 -14.34 -9.45
CA PRO A 146 1.54 -13.29 -8.89
C PRO A 146 2.52 -12.79 -9.95
N GLU A 147 2.48 -11.50 -10.26
CA GLU A 147 3.43 -10.89 -11.17
C GLU A 147 4.61 -10.30 -10.38
N PRO A 148 5.86 -10.63 -10.74
CA PRO A 148 7.01 -10.03 -10.09
C PRO A 148 7.05 -8.53 -10.40
N ARG A 149 6.70 -7.70 -9.40
CA ARG A 149 6.81 -6.24 -9.51
C ARG A 149 8.17 -5.78 -8.98
N PRO A 150 8.90 -4.95 -9.74
CA PRO A 150 10.08 -4.28 -9.23
C PRO A 150 9.66 -3.19 -8.25
N VAL A 151 9.51 -3.54 -6.98
CA VAL A 151 9.42 -2.59 -5.88
C VAL A 151 10.85 -2.32 -5.42
N ASN A 152 11.30 -1.06 -5.49
CA ASN A 152 12.61 -0.69 -4.96
C ASN A 152 12.64 -1.00 -3.47
N SER A 153 13.64 -1.72 -2.99
CA SER A 153 13.80 -1.91 -1.54
C SER A 153 13.95 -0.56 -0.83
N LYS A 154 13.57 -0.49 0.45
CA LYS A 154 13.80 0.69 1.30
C LYS A 154 15.23 1.22 1.20
N VAL A 155 16.20 0.32 1.25
CA VAL A 155 17.64 0.65 1.14
C VAL A 155 17.97 1.32 -0.20
N GLN A 156 17.45 0.81 -1.31
CA GLN A 156 17.65 1.40 -2.63
C GLN A 156 16.98 2.79 -2.72
N PHE A 157 15.78 2.92 -2.17
CA PHE A 157 15.07 4.19 -2.14
C PHE A 157 15.82 5.24 -1.32
N ASP A 158 16.25 4.89 -0.11
CA ASP A 158 17.01 5.78 0.78
C ASP A 158 18.34 6.21 0.14
N ALA A 159 19.05 5.27 -0.51
CA ALA A 159 20.27 5.57 -1.24
C ALA A 159 20.02 6.52 -2.42
N ALA A 160 18.91 6.36 -3.15
CA ALA A 160 18.54 7.24 -4.25
C ALA A 160 18.16 8.64 -3.76
N MET A 161 17.40 8.76 -2.66
CA MET A 161 17.06 10.04 -2.03
C MET A 161 18.32 10.78 -1.56
N LEU A 162 19.24 10.09 -0.89
CA LEU A 162 20.53 10.67 -0.48
C LEU A 162 21.36 11.13 -1.67
N ALA A 163 21.37 10.38 -2.77
CA ALA A 163 22.06 10.79 -4.00
C ALA A 163 21.42 12.03 -4.62
N GLN A 164 20.09 12.09 -4.67
CA GLN A 164 19.34 13.24 -5.18
C GLN A 164 19.60 14.51 -4.36
N ASP A 165 19.61 14.41 -3.04
CA ASP A 165 19.92 15.55 -2.16
C ASP A 165 21.36 16.05 -2.36
N ARG A 166 22.33 15.14 -2.55
CA ARG A 166 23.72 15.52 -2.89
C ARG A 166 23.82 16.20 -4.26
N SER A 167 23.01 15.77 -5.23
CA SER A 167 22.97 16.34 -6.59
C SER A 167 22.11 17.59 -6.69
N ARG A 168 21.34 17.94 -5.65
CA ARG A 168 20.51 19.14 -5.66
C ARG A 168 21.43 20.37 -5.71
N PRO A 169 21.34 21.21 -6.76
CA PRO A 169 22.14 22.43 -6.81
C PRO A 169 21.87 23.27 -5.56
N GLN A 170 22.93 23.76 -4.90
CA GLN A 170 22.87 24.81 -3.88
C GLN A 170 22.41 26.12 -4.55
N GLY A 171 21.14 26.17 -4.98
CA GLY A 171 20.56 27.20 -5.81
C GLY A 171 19.52 27.99 -5.03
N SER A 172 19.58 29.32 -5.12
CA SER A 172 18.79 30.27 -4.32
C SER A 172 17.27 30.16 -4.52
N TRP A 173 16.60 29.22 -3.85
CA TRP A 173 15.13 29.14 -3.82
C TRP A 173 14.46 30.25 -2.98
N GLY A 174 15.26 31.14 -2.36
CA GLY A 174 14.77 32.34 -1.67
C GLY A 174 14.47 33.55 -2.58
N LYS A 175 14.71 33.49 -3.89
CA LYS A 175 14.37 34.62 -4.78
C LYS A 175 12.87 34.60 -5.09
N ARG A 176 12.13 35.46 -4.39
CA ARG A 176 10.74 35.85 -4.66
C ARG A 176 10.50 35.92 -6.17
N ARG A 177 9.63 35.04 -6.69
CA ARG A 177 9.21 35.07 -8.10
C ARG A 177 8.77 36.49 -8.44
N LYS A 178 9.39 37.11 -9.46
CA LYS A 178 8.99 38.46 -9.90
C LYS A 178 7.51 38.42 -10.27
N PRO A 179 6.70 39.40 -9.82
CA PRO A 179 5.30 39.46 -10.19
C PRO A 179 5.18 39.60 -11.71
N ARG A 180 4.30 38.80 -12.31
CA ARG A 180 3.94 38.95 -13.73
C ARG A 180 3.27 40.32 -13.88
N LYS A 181 3.79 41.17 -14.78
CA LYS A 181 3.11 42.42 -15.15
C LYS A 181 1.79 42.07 -15.84
N ALA A 182 0.73 42.77 -15.43
CA ALA A 182 -0.58 42.76 -16.08
C ALA A 182 -0.52 43.40 -17.47
#